data_AF-T0ZCS4-F1
#
_entry.id   AF-T0ZCS4-F1
#
_cell.length_a   1.000
_cell.length_b   1.000
_cell.length_c   1.000
_cell.angle_alpha   90.00
_cell.angle_beta   90.00
_cell.angle_gamma   90.00
#
_symmetry.space_group_name_H-M   'P 1'
#
loop_
_entity.id
_entity.type
_entity.pdbx_description
1 polymer ?
#
loop_
_entity_poly.entity_id
_entity_poly.type
_entity_poly.pdbx_seq_one_letter_code
_entity_poly.pdbx_strand_id
1 'polypeptide(L)'
;TGVWVSIDSESDRLAFVPAANRTMEETLEVGSDPTQVVFDPGTGSIYVVNLGAASLMVVVPQLYRVTARQLGLPAGTPWSVTLAGGPTFETATPTMEWNATNGSYAYTVGSSYPDRVDPAPGRFSVQGTPDSLTFLFRQPFNVSVSETGSPIGSAWWLNLSDGQSFESHHAALTFEEVNGSYRYLAACSTPNRAHVSGWLNLSGAPVTLRLEFRSLYPVTVVATGIAPGTGWTLTLSNGVSVVSAGASVSLPLVNGTYGFRASAPGEGRIPVVGQFSVAGAPLALSIAFRPFLSPVTFEETGLPNGTAWTIHFENGTLLTSTGPTISIDQANGSYAYTVSAADGSYGSPGGTYRVDGAPLAEMVRFTRPMYDVEFLPTGVAAGTPWWLALTGRNRTISPDGGPLALELPNGTYRVTAGSINGTYRSDNRSWVIAGLGRTIYLPFSPVRFNVTWVAEGLPAGVDWSLEIGGRNLTGSTPTVTLGLVNGSYPYRIEAAGAFDPGNGSGVVVVAGHARSVGVRFFAVPRGSPGPTPLELSGVALLLIAGALGAAAAVHRRRRRSGELRTTGKGARGRPPPGLGR
;
A
#
# COMPACT_ATOMS: atom_id res chain seq x y z
N THR A 1 -52.43 -10.96 -73.75
CA THR A 1 -53.54 -11.69 -73.10
C THR A 1 -54.83 -11.23 -73.75
N GLY A 2 -55.45 -12.05 -74.59
CA GLY A 2 -56.68 -11.67 -75.30
C GLY A 2 -57.92 -12.23 -74.61
N VAL A 3 -59.07 -11.58 -74.81
CA VAL A 3 -60.40 -12.13 -74.53
C VAL A 3 -61.08 -12.32 -75.88
N TRP A 4 -61.62 -13.49 -76.13
CA TRP A 4 -62.47 -13.76 -77.28
C TRP A 4 -63.89 -13.34 -76.94
N VAL A 5 -64.55 -12.68 -77.89
CA VAL A 5 -65.93 -12.27 -77.77
C VAL A 5 -66.75 -13.09 -78.76
N SER A 6 -67.74 -13.83 -78.26
CA SER A 6 -68.64 -14.63 -79.10
C SER A 6 -70.07 -14.16 -78.90
N ILE A 7 -70.88 -14.32 -79.94
CA ILE A 7 -72.32 -14.12 -79.89
C ILE A 7 -72.99 -15.46 -79.71
N ASP A 8 -74.03 -15.47 -78.88
CA ASP A 8 -75.02 -16.54 -78.83
C ASP A 8 -76.38 -15.95 -79.22
N SER A 9 -76.81 -16.25 -80.45
CA SER A 9 -78.08 -15.76 -81.01
C SER A 9 -79.30 -16.48 -80.46
N GLU A 10 -79.15 -17.65 -79.85
CA GLU A 10 -80.28 -18.39 -79.26
C GLU A 10 -80.61 -17.88 -77.86
N SER A 11 -79.62 -17.34 -77.14
CA SER A 11 -79.78 -16.83 -75.78
C SER A 11 -79.69 -15.30 -75.67
N ASP A 12 -79.62 -14.58 -76.80
CA ASP A 12 -79.49 -13.12 -76.86
C ASP A 12 -78.34 -12.57 -75.99
N ARG A 13 -77.18 -13.24 -76.05
CA ARG A 13 -76.04 -12.94 -75.16
C ARG A 13 -74.72 -12.80 -75.89
N LEU A 14 -73.86 -11.97 -75.32
CA LEU A 14 -72.45 -11.87 -75.64
C LEU A 14 -71.64 -12.65 -74.59
N ALA A 15 -70.73 -13.51 -75.04
CA ALA A 15 -69.86 -14.32 -74.21
C ALA A 15 -68.42 -13.79 -74.24
N PHE A 16 -67.84 -13.59 -73.06
CA PHE A 16 -66.43 -13.24 -72.90
C PHE A 16 -65.63 -14.47 -72.49
N VAL A 17 -64.66 -14.86 -73.31
CA VAL A 17 -63.86 -16.07 -73.13
C VAL A 17 -62.38 -15.69 -73.06
N PRO A 18 -61.75 -15.69 -71.88
CA PRO A 18 -60.32 -15.43 -71.75
C PRO A 18 -59.50 -16.44 -72.55
N ALA A 19 -58.54 -15.96 -73.33
CA ALA A 19 -57.67 -16.83 -74.13
C ALA A 19 -56.80 -17.77 -73.26
N ALA A 20 -56.59 -17.42 -71.99
CA ALA A 20 -55.79 -18.21 -71.06
C ALA A 20 -56.49 -19.51 -70.61
N ASN A 21 -57.78 -19.42 -70.27
CA ASN A 21 -58.52 -20.54 -69.68
C ASN A 21 -59.50 -21.18 -70.68
N ARG A 22 -59.83 -20.49 -71.79
CA ARG A 22 -60.76 -20.97 -72.84
C ARG A 22 -62.13 -21.39 -72.33
N THR A 23 -62.53 -20.86 -71.18
CA THR A 23 -63.85 -21.05 -70.57
C THR A 23 -64.62 -19.73 -70.60
N MET A 24 -65.93 -19.78 -70.78
CA MET A 24 -66.80 -18.61 -70.64
C MET A 24 -66.67 -18.06 -69.22
N GLU A 25 -66.25 -16.79 -69.10
CA GLU A 25 -66.04 -16.14 -67.80
C GLU A 25 -67.22 -15.23 -67.44
N GLU A 26 -67.77 -14.52 -68.43
CA GLU A 26 -68.84 -13.56 -68.24
C GLU A 26 -69.79 -13.55 -69.44
N THR A 27 -71.08 -13.32 -69.18
CA THR A 27 -72.11 -13.15 -70.22
C THR A 27 -72.82 -11.82 -70.04
N LEU A 28 -73.01 -11.10 -71.13
CA LEU A 28 -73.78 -9.86 -71.15
C LEU A 28 -75.03 -10.06 -72.01
N GLU A 29 -76.20 -9.72 -71.46
CA GLU A 29 -77.44 -9.70 -72.23
C GLU A 29 -77.39 -8.57 -73.26
N VAL A 30 -77.75 -8.89 -74.50
CA VAL A 30 -77.81 -7.96 -75.62
C VAL A 30 -79.23 -7.90 -76.19
N GLY A 31 -79.43 -7.22 -77.32
CA GLY A 31 -80.73 -7.19 -77.98
C GLY A 31 -81.03 -8.51 -78.69
N SER A 32 -82.29 -8.71 -79.12
CA SER A 32 -82.72 -9.97 -79.72
C SER A 32 -82.12 -10.26 -81.09
N ASP A 33 -81.81 -11.54 -81.33
CA ASP A 33 -81.13 -12.06 -82.53
C ASP A 33 -79.85 -11.28 -82.87
N PRO A 34 -78.83 -11.32 -81.98
CA PRO A 34 -77.53 -10.73 -82.24
C PRO A 34 -76.82 -11.50 -83.36
N THR A 35 -76.32 -10.80 -84.37
CA THR A 35 -75.74 -11.43 -85.57
C THR A 35 -74.31 -11.03 -85.87
N GLN A 36 -73.89 -9.85 -85.40
CA GLN A 36 -72.54 -9.35 -85.64
C GLN A 36 -71.99 -8.61 -84.43
N VAL A 37 -70.72 -8.87 -84.13
CA VAL A 37 -69.95 -8.21 -83.08
C VAL A 37 -68.70 -7.62 -83.70
N VAL A 38 -68.43 -6.35 -83.41
CA VAL A 38 -67.23 -5.66 -83.84
C VAL A 38 -66.57 -5.03 -82.63
N PHE A 39 -65.28 -5.28 -82.46
CA PHE A 39 -64.46 -4.62 -81.45
C PHE A 39 -63.71 -3.46 -82.07
N ASP A 40 -63.84 -2.27 -81.50
CA ASP A 40 -63.01 -1.12 -81.85
C ASP A 40 -61.76 -1.11 -80.95
N PRO A 41 -60.56 -1.44 -81.47
CA PRO A 41 -59.33 -1.46 -80.68
C PRO A 41 -58.86 -0.07 -80.23
N GLY A 42 -59.36 1.03 -80.84
CA GLY A 42 -59.00 2.39 -80.46
C GLY A 42 -59.72 2.89 -79.21
N THR A 43 -60.98 2.51 -79.05
CA THR A 43 -61.84 2.90 -77.90
C THR A 43 -62.05 1.78 -76.89
N GLY A 44 -61.78 0.53 -77.28
CA GLY A 44 -62.10 -0.67 -76.52
C GLY A 44 -63.59 -1.00 -76.51
N SER A 45 -64.42 -0.28 -77.27
CA SER A 45 -65.86 -0.51 -77.33
C SER A 45 -66.21 -1.74 -78.18
N ILE A 46 -67.27 -2.44 -77.78
CA ILE A 46 -67.85 -3.55 -78.53
C ILE A 46 -69.20 -3.11 -79.09
N TYR A 47 -69.37 -3.26 -80.39
CA TYR A 47 -70.59 -2.95 -81.11
C TYR A 47 -71.30 -4.26 -81.46
N VAL A 48 -72.56 -4.39 -81.05
CA VAL A 48 -73.38 -5.58 -81.28
C VAL A 48 -74.61 -5.20 -82.11
N VAL A 49 -74.74 -5.81 -83.27
CA VAL A 49 -75.89 -5.63 -84.17
C VAL A 49 -76.96 -6.67 -83.82
N ASN A 50 -78.13 -6.20 -83.39
CA ASN A 50 -79.27 -7.03 -83.01
C ASN A 50 -80.36 -6.91 -84.08
N LEU A 51 -80.51 -7.91 -84.93
CA LEU A 51 -81.44 -7.85 -86.06
C LEU A 51 -82.89 -7.97 -85.62
N GLY A 52 -83.18 -8.91 -84.71
CA GLY A 52 -84.51 -9.13 -84.15
C GLY A 52 -85.04 -7.91 -83.41
N ALA A 53 -84.16 -7.15 -82.76
CA ALA A 53 -84.49 -5.91 -82.05
C ALA A 53 -84.38 -4.64 -82.93
N ALA A 54 -83.91 -4.76 -84.17
CA ALA A 54 -83.60 -3.63 -85.05
C ALA A 54 -82.76 -2.51 -84.38
N SER A 55 -81.72 -2.89 -83.64
CA SER A 55 -80.89 -1.96 -82.84
C SER A 55 -79.40 -2.26 -82.87
N LEU A 56 -78.59 -1.25 -82.54
CA LEU A 56 -77.14 -1.37 -82.30
C LEU A 56 -76.87 -1.13 -80.82
N MET A 57 -76.32 -2.12 -80.12
CA MET A 57 -75.87 -1.96 -78.74
C MET A 57 -74.37 -1.67 -78.71
N VAL A 58 -73.95 -0.71 -77.90
CA VAL A 58 -72.54 -0.36 -77.70
C VAL A 58 -72.16 -0.63 -76.25
N VAL A 59 -71.23 -1.56 -76.06
CA VAL A 59 -70.61 -1.86 -74.77
C VAL A 59 -69.36 -1.01 -74.67
N VAL A 60 -69.37 -0.02 -73.78
CA VAL A 60 -68.23 0.87 -73.56
C VAL A 60 -67.47 0.41 -72.32
N PRO A 61 -66.15 0.16 -72.40
CA PRO A 61 -65.38 -0.25 -71.24
C PRO A 61 -65.24 0.92 -70.26
N GLN A 62 -65.32 0.61 -68.97
CA GLN A 62 -64.93 1.57 -67.93
C GLN A 62 -63.40 1.66 -67.88
N LEU A 63 -62.89 2.87 -68.10
CA LEU A 63 -61.46 3.15 -68.11
C LEU A 63 -61.07 3.94 -66.87
N TYR A 64 -59.94 3.56 -66.28
CA TYR A 64 -59.34 4.22 -65.13
C TYR A 64 -57.99 4.78 -65.52
N ARG A 65 -57.71 5.99 -65.04
CA ARG A 65 -56.44 6.69 -65.29
C ARG A 65 -55.32 6.02 -64.52
N VAL A 66 -54.23 5.71 -65.19
CA VAL A 66 -52.98 5.25 -64.60
C VAL A 66 -51.96 6.36 -64.78
N THR A 67 -51.29 6.75 -63.70
CA THR A 67 -50.22 7.76 -63.73
C THR A 67 -48.90 7.08 -63.42
N ALA A 68 -47.88 7.29 -64.25
CA ALA A 68 -46.52 6.92 -63.93
C ALA A 68 -45.65 8.15 -63.75
N ARG A 69 -44.75 8.11 -62.77
CA ARG A 69 -43.75 9.15 -62.52
C ARG A 69 -42.35 8.56 -62.54
N GLN A 70 -41.44 9.21 -63.26
CA GLN A 70 -40.01 8.94 -63.16
C GLN A 70 -39.33 9.82 -62.10
N LEU A 71 -38.34 9.25 -61.45
CA LEU A 71 -37.36 9.94 -60.61
C LEU A 71 -35.96 9.57 -61.11
N GLY A 72 -35.05 10.55 -61.16
CA GLY A 72 -33.62 10.29 -61.38
C GLY A 72 -33.12 10.39 -62.83
N LEU A 73 -34.00 10.59 -63.82
CA LEU A 73 -33.57 10.95 -65.17
C LEU A 73 -33.27 12.44 -65.31
N PRO A 74 -32.26 12.83 -66.12
CA PRO A 74 -32.09 14.21 -66.56
C PRO A 74 -33.35 14.78 -67.23
N ALA A 75 -33.51 16.10 -67.16
CA ALA A 75 -34.64 16.77 -67.79
C ALA A 75 -34.64 16.54 -69.30
N GLY A 76 -35.76 16.06 -69.85
CA GLY A 76 -35.92 15.79 -71.28
C GLY A 76 -35.41 14.42 -71.73
N THR A 77 -34.91 13.56 -70.84
CA THR A 77 -34.54 12.18 -71.20
C THR A 77 -35.80 11.35 -71.50
N PRO A 78 -35.92 10.72 -72.69
CA PRO A 78 -37.03 9.84 -73.00
C PRO A 78 -37.03 8.57 -72.14
N TRP A 79 -38.22 8.18 -71.69
CA TRP A 79 -38.47 6.90 -71.02
C TRP A 79 -39.81 6.33 -71.44
N SER A 80 -39.94 5.01 -71.35
CA SER A 80 -41.10 4.27 -71.84
C SER A 80 -41.60 3.23 -70.85
N VAL A 81 -42.90 2.97 -70.88
CA VAL A 81 -43.55 1.86 -70.20
C VAL A 81 -44.22 0.99 -71.26
N THR A 82 -43.77 -0.25 -71.39
CA THR A 82 -44.33 -1.22 -72.33
C THR A 82 -45.18 -2.23 -71.58
N LEU A 83 -46.47 -2.33 -71.92
CA LEU A 83 -47.36 -3.34 -71.38
C LEU A 83 -47.18 -4.68 -72.12
N ALA A 84 -47.13 -5.78 -71.38
CA ALA A 84 -46.92 -7.11 -71.96
C ALA A 84 -48.04 -7.49 -72.94
N GLY A 85 -47.71 -7.59 -74.23
CA GLY A 85 -48.68 -7.86 -75.30
C GLY A 85 -49.65 -6.71 -75.58
N GLY A 86 -49.30 -5.48 -75.17
CA GLY A 86 -50.07 -4.26 -75.34
C GLY A 86 -49.24 -3.09 -75.89
N PRO A 87 -49.71 -1.83 -75.72
CA PRO A 87 -49.02 -0.65 -76.22
C PRO A 87 -47.76 -0.30 -75.42
N THR A 88 -46.89 0.50 -76.03
CA THR A 88 -45.79 1.20 -75.37
C THR A 88 -46.14 2.68 -75.25
N PHE A 89 -46.01 3.22 -74.05
CA PHE A 89 -46.18 4.64 -73.76
C PHE A 89 -44.81 5.28 -73.57
N GLU A 90 -44.52 6.38 -74.25
CA GLU A 90 -43.23 7.07 -74.18
C GLU A 90 -43.42 8.54 -73.85
N THR A 91 -42.51 9.10 -73.05
CA THR A 91 -42.46 10.54 -72.81
C THR A 91 -41.04 10.99 -72.47
N ALA A 92 -40.79 12.30 -72.56
CA ALA A 92 -39.60 12.96 -72.03
C ALA A 92 -39.90 13.80 -70.77
N THR A 93 -41.16 13.86 -70.34
CA THR A 93 -41.61 14.57 -69.12
C THR A 93 -41.47 13.70 -67.87
N PRO A 94 -41.45 14.29 -66.65
CA PRO A 94 -41.36 13.50 -65.42
C PRO A 94 -42.54 12.56 -65.14
N THR A 95 -43.68 12.78 -65.80
CA THR A 95 -44.89 11.98 -65.64
C THR A 95 -45.48 11.61 -66.98
N MET A 96 -46.11 10.44 -67.06
CA MET A 96 -46.96 10.02 -68.17
C MET A 96 -48.27 9.44 -67.64
N GLU A 97 -49.29 9.44 -68.49
CA GLU A 97 -50.62 8.98 -68.11
C GLU A 97 -51.26 8.21 -69.27
N TRP A 98 -52.00 7.18 -68.93
CA TRP A 98 -52.80 6.41 -69.87
C TRP A 98 -54.07 5.90 -69.20
N ASN A 99 -55.00 5.42 -70.00
CA ASN A 99 -56.24 4.83 -69.53
C ASN A 99 -56.17 3.30 -69.67
N ALA A 100 -56.62 2.58 -68.65
CA ALA A 100 -56.64 1.12 -68.60
C ALA A 100 -57.96 0.61 -68.00
N THR A 101 -58.41 -0.57 -68.43
CA THR A 101 -59.56 -1.27 -67.83
C THR A 101 -59.16 -1.91 -66.49
N ASN A 102 -60.14 -2.39 -65.72
CA ASN A 102 -59.83 -3.25 -64.57
C ASN A 102 -59.06 -4.50 -65.01
N GLY A 103 -58.02 -4.87 -64.27
CA GLY A 103 -57.17 -6.01 -64.62
C GLY A 103 -55.75 -5.91 -64.07
N SER A 104 -54.96 -6.98 -64.24
CA SER A 104 -53.53 -7.02 -63.90
C SER A 104 -52.68 -6.88 -65.16
N TYR A 105 -51.79 -5.90 -65.16
CA TYR A 105 -50.91 -5.57 -66.28
C TYR A 105 -49.46 -5.83 -65.89
N ALA A 106 -48.76 -6.65 -66.67
CA ALA A 106 -47.30 -6.76 -66.58
C ALA A 106 -46.65 -5.67 -67.44
N TYR A 107 -45.56 -5.10 -66.97
CA TYR A 107 -44.85 -4.02 -67.65
C TYR A 107 -43.32 -4.21 -67.64
N THR A 108 -42.68 -3.62 -68.64
CA THR A 108 -41.24 -3.32 -68.67
C THR A 108 -41.07 -1.82 -68.81
N VAL A 109 -39.94 -1.29 -68.31
CA VAL A 109 -39.61 0.13 -68.42
C VAL A 109 -38.33 0.28 -69.23
N GLY A 110 -38.32 1.23 -70.18
CA GLY A 110 -37.16 1.54 -71.02
C GLY A 110 -36.69 2.97 -70.84
N SER A 111 -35.39 3.21 -70.96
CA SER A 111 -34.80 4.54 -71.19
C SER A 111 -33.41 4.37 -71.81
N SER A 112 -32.68 5.46 -72.04
CA SER A 112 -31.24 5.41 -72.34
C SER A 112 -30.38 4.80 -71.21
N TYR A 113 -30.96 4.53 -70.04
CA TYR A 113 -30.37 3.87 -68.88
C TYR A 113 -31.16 2.59 -68.52
N PRO A 114 -31.05 1.50 -69.31
CA PRO A 114 -31.93 0.34 -69.20
C PRO A 114 -31.69 -0.54 -67.96
N ASP A 115 -30.49 -0.50 -67.37
CA ASP A 115 -30.05 -1.59 -66.47
C ASP A 115 -30.37 -1.39 -64.97
N ARG A 116 -30.98 -0.27 -64.56
CA ARG A 116 -31.19 0.07 -63.14
C ARG A 116 -32.46 0.90 -62.88
N VAL A 117 -33.62 0.34 -63.23
CA VAL A 117 -34.95 0.93 -62.95
C VAL A 117 -35.68 0.12 -61.88
N ASP A 118 -36.17 0.77 -60.82
CA ASP A 118 -36.89 0.12 -59.72
C ASP A 118 -38.28 0.77 -59.49
N PRO A 119 -39.39 0.01 -59.50
CA PRO A 119 -39.50 -1.39 -59.86
C PRO A 119 -39.67 -1.58 -61.38
N ALA A 120 -38.83 -2.42 -62.01
CA ALA A 120 -39.02 -2.91 -63.39
C ALA A 120 -38.17 -4.18 -63.65
N PRO A 121 -38.66 -5.19 -64.40
CA PRO A 121 -40.05 -5.38 -64.83
C PRO A 121 -40.98 -5.65 -63.63
N GLY A 122 -42.27 -5.41 -63.79
CA GLY A 122 -43.23 -5.56 -62.70
C GLY A 122 -44.67 -5.81 -63.14
N ARG A 123 -45.59 -5.77 -62.18
CA ARG A 123 -47.03 -5.82 -62.41
C ARG A 123 -47.73 -4.72 -61.62
N PHE A 124 -48.81 -4.19 -62.19
CA PHE A 124 -49.76 -3.33 -61.48
C PHE A 124 -51.19 -3.81 -61.73
N SER A 125 -52.15 -3.34 -60.94
CA SER A 125 -53.54 -3.75 -61.07
C SER A 125 -54.49 -2.57 -60.94
N VAL A 126 -55.40 -2.46 -61.89
CA VAL A 126 -56.46 -1.45 -61.89
C VAL A 126 -57.72 -2.09 -61.31
N GLN A 127 -58.26 -1.48 -60.24
CA GLN A 127 -59.44 -1.99 -59.50
C GLN A 127 -60.42 -0.87 -59.16
N GLY A 128 -61.08 -0.28 -60.15
CA GLY A 128 -62.14 0.71 -59.91
C GLY A 128 -61.64 2.10 -59.52
N THR A 129 -60.33 2.30 -59.36
CA THR A 129 -59.71 3.54 -58.92
C THR A 129 -58.43 3.83 -59.73
N PRO A 130 -58.04 5.11 -59.86
CA PRO A 130 -56.77 5.46 -60.50
C PRO A 130 -55.57 4.82 -59.78
N ASP A 131 -54.61 4.28 -60.54
CA ASP A 131 -53.38 3.69 -60.00
C ASP A 131 -52.16 4.59 -60.28
N SER A 132 -51.15 4.53 -59.43
CA SER A 132 -49.94 5.36 -59.54
C SER A 132 -48.66 4.54 -59.44
N LEU A 133 -47.80 4.63 -60.46
CA LEU A 133 -46.50 3.99 -60.52
C LEU A 133 -45.39 5.01 -60.34
N THR A 134 -44.35 4.63 -59.58
CA THR A 134 -43.13 5.43 -59.45
C THR A 134 -41.94 4.59 -59.86
N PHE A 135 -41.14 5.10 -60.79
CA PHE A 135 -39.94 4.46 -61.30
C PHE A 135 -38.72 5.28 -60.92
N LEU A 136 -37.76 4.66 -60.24
CA LEU A 136 -36.47 5.26 -59.92
C LEU A 136 -35.41 4.81 -60.92
N PHE A 137 -34.92 5.74 -61.73
CA PHE A 137 -33.82 5.56 -62.66
C PHE A 137 -32.51 5.96 -62.00
N ARG A 138 -31.53 5.06 -61.97
CA ARG A 138 -30.20 5.35 -61.40
C ARG A 138 -29.21 5.69 -62.50
N GLN A 139 -29.05 6.98 -62.79
CA GLN A 139 -28.06 7.46 -63.75
C GLN A 139 -26.62 7.20 -63.26
N PRO A 140 -25.75 6.59 -64.09
CA PRO A 140 -24.32 6.49 -63.81
C PRO A 140 -23.56 7.78 -64.17
N PHE A 141 -22.47 8.03 -63.46
CA PHE A 141 -21.53 9.12 -63.67
C PHE A 141 -20.11 8.59 -63.75
N ASN A 142 -19.31 9.16 -64.65
CA ASN A 142 -17.91 8.77 -64.79
C ASN A 142 -17.09 9.15 -63.55
N VAL A 143 -16.36 8.17 -63.04
CA VAL A 143 -15.33 8.36 -62.02
C VAL A 143 -13.98 8.20 -62.69
N SER A 144 -13.17 9.25 -62.62
CA SER A 144 -11.78 9.23 -63.08
C SER A 144 -10.85 9.16 -61.89
N VAL A 145 -10.14 8.05 -61.74
CA VAL A 145 -9.17 7.85 -60.67
C VAL A 145 -7.77 8.03 -61.25
N SER A 146 -6.94 8.77 -60.53
CA SER A 146 -5.49 8.84 -60.79
C SER A 146 -4.73 8.46 -59.53
N GLU A 147 -3.69 7.67 -59.67
CA GLU A 147 -2.81 7.29 -58.56
C GLU A 147 -1.39 7.82 -58.76
N THR A 148 -0.72 8.00 -57.63
CA THR A 148 0.72 8.27 -57.57
C THR A 148 1.34 7.43 -56.46
N GLY A 149 2.62 7.08 -56.62
CA GLY A 149 3.41 6.41 -55.59
C GLY A 149 3.45 4.87 -55.73
N SER A 150 2.58 4.27 -56.55
CA SER A 150 2.76 2.89 -57.00
C SER A 150 4.01 2.77 -57.89
N PRO A 151 4.87 1.75 -57.71
CA PRO A 151 5.92 1.47 -58.69
C PRO A 151 5.32 1.12 -60.05
N ILE A 152 5.98 1.57 -61.13
CA ILE A 152 5.52 1.37 -62.51
C ILE A 152 5.21 -0.11 -62.78
N GLY A 153 4.00 -0.37 -63.29
CA GLY A 153 3.52 -1.71 -63.64
C GLY A 153 2.90 -2.51 -62.48
N SER A 154 2.95 -1.99 -61.25
CA SER A 154 2.31 -2.66 -60.10
C SER A 154 0.79 -2.53 -60.17
N ALA A 155 0.10 -3.64 -59.88
CA ALA A 155 -1.34 -3.62 -59.71
C ALA A 155 -1.74 -2.79 -58.49
N TRP A 156 -2.87 -2.12 -58.58
CA TRP A 156 -3.57 -1.51 -57.44
C TRP A 156 -5.06 -1.72 -57.60
N TRP A 157 -5.76 -1.77 -56.46
CA TRP A 157 -7.20 -1.97 -56.41
C TRP A 157 -7.89 -0.83 -55.66
N LEU A 158 -9.14 -0.58 -56.03
CA LEU A 158 -10.07 0.33 -55.38
C LEU A 158 -11.32 -0.45 -55.00
N ASN A 159 -11.55 -0.63 -53.70
CA ASN A 159 -12.73 -1.29 -53.18
C ASN A 159 -13.72 -0.24 -52.68
N LEU A 160 -14.98 -0.35 -53.09
CA LEU A 160 -16.07 0.51 -52.66
C LEU A 160 -16.97 -0.21 -51.64
N SER A 161 -17.64 0.57 -50.79
CA SER A 161 -18.48 0.04 -49.70
C SER A 161 -19.75 -0.68 -50.14
N ASP A 162 -20.13 -0.57 -51.41
CA ASP A 162 -21.23 -1.28 -52.03
C ASP A 162 -20.83 -2.68 -52.56
N GLY A 163 -19.58 -3.08 -52.34
CA GLY A 163 -19.05 -4.39 -52.71
C GLY A 163 -18.34 -4.43 -54.06
N GLN A 164 -18.32 -3.33 -54.81
CA GLN A 164 -17.56 -3.26 -56.05
C GLN A 164 -16.05 -3.17 -55.80
N SER A 165 -15.29 -3.75 -56.72
CA SER A 165 -13.83 -3.74 -56.70
C SER A 165 -13.30 -3.54 -58.11
N PHE A 166 -12.34 -2.65 -58.25
CA PHE A 166 -11.69 -2.33 -59.51
C PHE A 166 -10.19 -2.50 -59.38
N GLU A 167 -9.54 -3.06 -60.40
CA GLU A 167 -8.10 -3.25 -60.46
C GLU A 167 -7.52 -2.53 -61.67
N SER A 168 -6.32 -1.96 -61.53
CA SER A 168 -5.56 -1.37 -62.64
C SER A 168 -4.06 -1.57 -62.47
N HIS A 169 -3.35 -1.64 -63.60
CA HIS A 169 -1.88 -1.62 -63.67
C HIS A 169 -1.34 -0.28 -64.19
N HIS A 170 -2.23 0.66 -64.51
CA HIS A 170 -1.90 1.98 -65.03
C HIS A 170 -2.11 3.04 -63.95
N ALA A 171 -1.49 4.21 -64.13
CA ALA A 171 -1.64 5.34 -63.20
C ALA A 171 -3.06 5.95 -63.17
N ALA A 172 -3.96 5.50 -64.04
CA ALA A 172 -5.34 5.94 -64.10
C ALA A 172 -6.30 4.76 -64.31
N LEU A 173 -7.53 4.95 -63.84
CA LEU A 173 -8.66 4.04 -64.01
C LEU A 173 -9.92 4.89 -64.21
N THR A 174 -10.80 4.47 -65.11
CA THR A 174 -12.13 5.06 -65.28
C THR A 174 -13.21 4.00 -65.14
N PHE A 175 -14.27 4.31 -64.40
CA PHE A 175 -15.47 3.47 -64.28
C PHE A 175 -16.70 4.35 -64.11
N GLU A 176 -17.88 3.73 -64.13
CA GLU A 176 -19.16 4.41 -63.94
C GLU A 176 -19.78 3.99 -62.61
N GLU A 177 -20.29 4.96 -61.85
CA GLU A 177 -21.00 4.71 -60.60
C GLU A 177 -22.22 5.64 -60.45
N VAL A 178 -23.25 5.21 -59.73
CA VAL A 178 -24.48 6.01 -59.55
C VAL A 178 -24.34 7.01 -58.39
N ASN A 179 -25.32 7.89 -58.25
CA ASN A 179 -25.36 8.84 -57.13
C ASN A 179 -25.33 8.12 -55.77
N GLY A 180 -24.42 8.56 -54.91
CA GLY A 180 -24.21 7.94 -53.61
C GLY A 180 -22.94 8.41 -52.93
N SER A 181 -22.78 7.99 -51.67
CA SER A 181 -21.59 8.20 -50.86
C SER A 181 -20.97 6.85 -50.50
N TYR A 182 -19.85 6.54 -51.14
CA TYR A 182 -19.17 5.26 -51.02
C TYR A 182 -17.89 5.44 -50.21
N ARG A 183 -17.70 4.64 -49.15
CA ARG A 183 -16.36 4.55 -48.54
C ARG A 183 -15.47 3.77 -49.50
N TYR A 184 -14.28 4.27 -49.74
CA TYR A 184 -13.30 3.55 -50.54
C TYR A 184 -12.09 3.12 -49.70
N LEU A 185 -11.49 1.99 -50.08
CA LEU A 185 -10.19 1.54 -49.64
C LEU A 185 -9.38 1.14 -50.88
N ALA A 186 -8.30 1.85 -51.12
CA ALA A 186 -7.35 1.56 -52.18
C ALA A 186 -6.03 1.04 -51.62
N ALA A 187 -5.46 0.05 -52.29
CA ALA A 187 -4.15 -0.50 -51.96
C ALA A 187 -3.43 -0.99 -53.22
N CYS A 188 -2.12 -1.20 -53.09
CA CYS A 188 -1.22 -1.59 -54.17
C CYS A 188 -0.58 -2.94 -53.84
N SER A 189 -0.27 -3.74 -54.87
CA SER A 189 0.39 -5.03 -54.73
C SER A 189 1.83 -4.91 -54.21
N THR A 190 2.44 -3.73 -54.31
CA THR A 190 3.79 -3.51 -53.81
C THR A 190 3.78 -3.45 -52.28
N PRO A 191 4.61 -4.25 -51.59
CA PRO A 191 4.77 -4.16 -50.15
C PRO A 191 5.31 -2.79 -49.71
N ASN A 192 5.03 -2.39 -48.48
CA ASN A 192 5.45 -1.11 -47.90
C ASN A 192 4.84 0.14 -48.58
N ARG A 193 3.60 0.03 -49.04
CA ARG A 193 2.77 1.17 -49.46
C ARG A 193 1.57 1.33 -48.52
N ALA A 194 1.34 2.55 -48.06
CA ALA A 194 0.22 2.88 -47.20
C ALA A 194 -1.09 2.78 -48.00
N HIS A 195 -2.09 2.12 -47.43
CA HIS A 195 -3.43 2.11 -48.00
C HIS A 195 -4.01 3.54 -47.98
N VAL A 196 -4.83 3.84 -48.97
CA VAL A 196 -5.53 5.13 -49.09
C VAL A 196 -7.01 4.87 -48.91
N SER A 197 -7.66 5.56 -47.98
CA SER A 197 -9.10 5.44 -47.76
C SER A 197 -9.75 6.80 -47.66
N GLY A 198 -11.05 6.84 -47.91
CA GLY A 198 -11.81 8.07 -47.90
C GLY A 198 -13.25 7.86 -48.35
N TRP A 199 -13.86 8.95 -48.82
CA TRP A 199 -15.21 8.96 -49.36
C TRP A 199 -15.20 9.37 -50.83
N LEU A 200 -15.95 8.61 -51.62
CA LEU A 200 -16.29 8.94 -53.01
C LEU A 200 -17.75 9.37 -53.04
N ASN A 201 -18.01 10.66 -53.28
CA ASN A 201 -19.35 11.23 -53.29
C ASN A 201 -19.75 11.60 -54.72
N LEU A 202 -20.76 10.93 -55.26
CA LEU A 202 -21.33 11.22 -56.58
C LEU A 202 -22.69 11.90 -56.41
N SER A 203 -22.85 13.06 -57.05
CA SER A 203 -24.07 13.87 -56.99
C SER A 203 -24.36 14.60 -58.30
N GLY A 204 -24.83 13.87 -59.30
CA GLY A 204 -25.30 14.45 -60.56
C GLY A 204 -24.20 14.87 -61.54
N ALA A 205 -22.93 14.55 -61.26
CA ALA A 205 -21.80 14.94 -62.09
C ALA A 205 -20.63 13.94 -62.00
N PRO A 206 -19.77 13.86 -63.03
CA PRO A 206 -18.52 13.09 -62.98
C PRO A 206 -17.58 13.56 -61.86
N VAL A 207 -16.82 12.63 -61.29
CA VAL A 207 -15.90 12.90 -60.16
C VAL A 207 -14.48 12.48 -60.51
N THR A 208 -13.50 13.27 -60.08
CA THR A 208 -12.08 12.88 -60.13
C THR A 208 -11.57 12.55 -58.73
N LEU A 209 -11.00 11.35 -58.56
CA LEU A 209 -10.37 10.88 -57.33
C LEU A 209 -8.85 10.80 -57.51
N ARG A 210 -8.09 11.36 -56.55
CA ARG A 210 -6.63 11.26 -56.53
C ARG A 210 -6.19 10.39 -55.37
N LEU A 211 -5.41 9.36 -55.68
CA LEU A 211 -4.83 8.43 -54.71
C LEU A 211 -3.32 8.68 -54.61
N GLU A 212 -2.79 8.63 -53.38
CA GLU A 212 -1.35 8.78 -53.12
C GLU A 212 -0.86 7.64 -52.21
N PHE A 213 -0.23 6.64 -52.83
CA PHE A 213 0.37 5.50 -52.15
C PHE A 213 1.74 5.88 -51.59
N ARG A 214 1.75 6.36 -50.34
CA ARG A 214 2.99 6.77 -49.66
C ARG A 214 3.81 5.58 -49.20
N SER A 215 5.13 5.68 -49.28
CA SER A 215 6.06 4.68 -48.74
C SER A 215 5.91 4.53 -47.23
N LEU A 216 5.91 3.29 -46.75
CA LEU A 216 5.99 2.93 -45.34
C LEU A 216 7.44 2.60 -44.96
N TYR A 217 7.87 3.07 -43.81
CA TYR A 217 9.19 2.82 -43.24
C TYR A 217 9.03 2.14 -41.88
N PRO A 218 9.76 1.04 -41.61
CA PRO A 218 9.66 0.36 -40.33
C PRO A 218 10.29 1.22 -39.22
N VAL A 219 9.52 1.45 -38.17
CA VAL A 219 9.95 2.12 -36.94
C VAL A 219 9.97 1.11 -35.81
N THR A 220 11.16 0.74 -35.36
CA THR A 220 11.37 -0.19 -34.26
C THR A 220 11.55 0.59 -32.96
N VAL A 221 10.63 0.43 -32.01
CA VAL A 221 10.74 1.01 -30.67
C VAL A 221 11.11 -0.08 -29.69
N VAL A 222 12.23 0.10 -28.99
CA VAL A 222 12.75 -0.82 -27.98
C VAL A 222 12.49 -0.26 -26.59
N ALA A 223 11.77 -1.01 -25.77
CA ALA A 223 11.51 -0.69 -24.38
C ALA A 223 12.63 -1.19 -23.47
N THR A 224 13.13 -0.31 -22.60
CA THR A 224 14.18 -0.60 -21.61
C THR A 224 13.73 -0.20 -20.22
N GLY A 225 14.38 -0.76 -19.21
CA GLY A 225 14.08 -0.52 -17.79
C GLY A 225 12.94 -1.37 -17.23
N ILE A 226 12.12 -2.03 -18.06
CA ILE A 226 11.08 -3.00 -17.63
C ILE A 226 11.61 -4.44 -17.62
N ALA A 227 11.01 -5.30 -16.79
CA ALA A 227 11.38 -6.72 -16.75
C ALA A 227 10.96 -7.43 -18.05
N PRO A 228 11.72 -8.43 -18.53
CA PRO A 228 11.34 -9.22 -19.70
C PRO A 228 9.92 -9.80 -19.56
N GLY A 229 9.11 -9.70 -20.62
CA GLY A 229 7.71 -10.16 -20.61
C GLY A 229 6.70 -9.16 -20.02
N THR A 230 7.14 -8.04 -19.46
CA THR A 230 6.22 -6.99 -18.99
C THR A 230 5.53 -6.33 -20.18
N GLY A 231 4.19 -6.31 -20.17
CA GLY A 231 3.40 -5.56 -21.12
C GLY A 231 3.77 -4.07 -21.15
N TRP A 232 3.56 -3.39 -22.26
CA TRP A 232 3.61 -1.93 -22.35
C TRP A 232 2.81 -1.46 -23.55
N THR A 233 2.29 -0.25 -23.47
CA THR A 233 1.48 0.39 -24.49
C THR A 233 2.26 1.53 -25.13
N LEU A 234 2.24 1.61 -26.46
CA LEU A 234 2.73 2.74 -27.24
C LEU A 234 1.55 3.36 -27.98
N THR A 235 1.29 4.64 -27.72
CA THR A 235 0.27 5.42 -28.43
C THR A 235 0.94 6.54 -29.19
N LEU A 236 0.61 6.67 -30.47
CA LEU A 236 1.12 7.70 -31.38
C LEU A 236 0.06 8.78 -31.65
N SER A 237 0.51 9.97 -32.01
CA SER A 237 -0.35 11.13 -32.30
C SER A 237 -1.27 10.95 -33.52
N ASN A 238 -0.99 9.96 -34.38
CA ASN A 238 -1.84 9.60 -35.52
C ASN A 238 -2.96 8.59 -35.14
N GLY A 239 -3.13 8.29 -33.85
CA GLY A 239 -4.15 7.37 -33.35
C GLY A 239 -3.73 5.90 -33.32
N VAL A 240 -2.54 5.54 -33.81
CA VAL A 240 -2.02 4.17 -33.68
C VAL A 240 -1.71 3.89 -32.22
N SER A 241 -2.26 2.80 -31.68
CA SER A 241 -1.99 2.34 -30.32
C SER A 241 -1.71 0.84 -30.34
N VAL A 242 -0.57 0.44 -29.76
CA VAL A 242 -0.12 -0.95 -29.75
C VAL A 242 0.26 -1.36 -28.34
N VAL A 243 -0.14 -2.57 -27.95
CA VAL A 243 0.28 -3.22 -26.71
C VAL A 243 1.31 -4.30 -27.09
N SER A 244 2.47 -4.29 -26.43
CA SER A 244 3.51 -5.30 -26.62
C SER A 244 3.88 -5.91 -25.27
N ALA A 245 4.05 -7.23 -25.21
CA ALA A 245 4.69 -7.93 -24.09
C ALA A 245 6.18 -8.23 -24.35
N GLY A 246 6.67 -7.89 -25.55
CA GLY A 246 8.06 -8.06 -25.95
C GLY A 246 8.90 -6.82 -25.63
N ALA A 247 10.23 -6.97 -25.76
CA ALA A 247 11.17 -5.86 -25.57
C ALA A 247 11.10 -4.78 -26.68
N SER A 248 10.42 -5.07 -27.80
CA SER A 248 10.28 -4.12 -28.90
C SER A 248 8.95 -4.25 -29.63
N VAL A 249 8.62 -3.22 -30.41
CA VAL A 249 7.54 -3.19 -31.39
C VAL A 249 8.07 -2.60 -32.69
N SER A 250 7.66 -3.12 -33.84
CA SER A 250 7.98 -2.55 -35.15
C SER A 250 6.70 -2.11 -35.84
N LEU A 251 6.63 -0.83 -36.23
CA LEU A 251 5.46 -0.21 -36.83
C LEU A 251 5.80 0.39 -38.19
N PRO A 252 5.11 0.02 -39.27
CA PRO A 252 5.28 0.69 -40.55
C PRO A 252 4.61 2.06 -40.53
N LEU A 253 5.38 3.13 -40.70
CA LEU A 253 4.89 4.52 -40.69
C LEU A 253 5.29 5.27 -41.96
N VAL A 254 4.45 6.20 -42.42
CA VAL A 254 4.80 7.11 -43.52
C VAL A 254 5.75 8.21 -43.02
N ASN A 255 6.33 8.98 -43.95
CA ASN A 255 7.09 10.16 -43.58
C ASN A 255 6.22 11.16 -42.81
N GLY A 256 6.75 11.71 -41.73
CA GLY A 256 6.02 12.62 -40.84
C GLY A 256 6.65 12.72 -39.46
N THR A 257 6.09 13.60 -38.64
CA THR A 257 6.46 13.76 -37.24
C THR A 257 5.36 13.16 -36.37
N TYR A 258 5.75 12.28 -35.45
CA TYR A 258 4.84 11.54 -34.59
C TYR A 258 5.16 11.89 -33.13
N GLY A 259 4.16 12.42 -32.42
CA GLY A 259 4.19 12.41 -30.96
C GLY A 259 3.91 11.01 -30.45
N PHE A 260 4.52 10.64 -29.33
CA PHE A 260 4.27 9.36 -28.69
C PHE A 260 4.09 9.49 -27.19
N ARG A 261 3.30 8.58 -26.63
CA ARG A 261 3.17 8.31 -25.20
C ARG A 261 3.30 6.81 -25.00
N ALA A 262 4.30 6.40 -24.22
CA ALA A 262 4.52 5.02 -23.86
C ALA A 262 4.25 4.81 -22.37
N SER A 263 3.61 3.70 -22.01
CA SER A 263 3.25 3.37 -20.62
C SER A 263 3.42 1.89 -20.36
N ALA A 264 3.98 1.52 -19.21
CA ALA A 264 4.07 0.12 -18.78
C ALA A 264 3.08 -0.12 -17.62
N PRO A 265 2.35 -1.25 -17.56
CA PRO A 265 1.53 -1.63 -16.43
C PRO A 265 2.38 -1.75 -15.17
N GLY A 266 1.91 -1.13 -14.09
CA GLY A 266 2.59 -1.02 -12.81
C GLY A 266 2.50 0.41 -12.29
N GLU A 267 1.87 0.61 -11.13
CA GLU A 267 1.52 1.92 -10.56
C GLU A 267 2.72 2.82 -10.22
N GLY A 268 3.95 2.33 -10.40
CA GLY A 268 5.18 3.05 -10.07
C GLY A 268 6.08 3.33 -11.26
N ARG A 269 5.57 3.57 -12.48
CA ARG A 269 6.40 3.86 -13.67
C ARG A 269 5.98 5.16 -14.35
N ILE A 270 6.94 6.03 -14.64
CA ILE A 270 6.67 7.30 -15.32
C ILE A 270 6.44 7.03 -16.82
N PRO A 271 5.30 7.45 -17.40
CA PRO A 271 5.07 7.38 -18.84
C PRO A 271 6.15 8.15 -19.60
N VAL A 272 6.67 7.55 -20.66
CA VAL A 272 7.65 8.21 -21.53
C VAL A 272 6.89 8.93 -22.63
N VAL A 273 7.04 10.25 -22.72
CA VAL A 273 6.46 11.07 -23.79
C VAL A 273 7.56 11.71 -24.61
N GLY A 274 7.30 11.89 -25.91
CA GLY A 274 8.26 12.53 -26.80
C GLY A 274 7.74 12.62 -28.22
N GLN A 275 8.64 12.93 -29.14
CA GLN A 275 8.35 12.99 -30.57
C GLN A 275 9.50 12.39 -31.37
N PHE A 276 9.21 11.86 -32.56
CA PHE A 276 10.21 11.43 -33.54
C PHE A 276 9.73 11.73 -34.96
N SER A 277 10.65 11.80 -35.91
CA SER A 277 10.36 12.01 -37.32
C SER A 277 10.81 10.83 -38.16
N VAL A 278 9.96 10.39 -39.09
CA VAL A 278 10.28 9.41 -40.13
C VAL A 278 10.60 10.17 -41.41
N ALA A 279 11.80 9.94 -41.95
CA ALA A 279 12.32 10.69 -43.11
C ALA A 279 13.02 9.75 -44.10
N GLY A 280 12.25 8.92 -44.80
CA GLY A 280 12.75 8.19 -45.95
C GLY A 280 13.56 6.91 -45.65
N ALA A 281 13.71 6.54 -44.37
CA ALA A 281 14.51 5.39 -43.96
C ALA A 281 13.94 4.70 -42.70
N PRO A 282 14.26 3.40 -42.47
CA PRO A 282 13.99 2.73 -41.20
C PRO A 282 14.53 3.50 -39.99
N LEU A 283 13.79 3.49 -38.89
CA LEU A 283 14.16 4.19 -37.66
C LEU A 283 14.12 3.23 -36.47
N ALA A 284 15.14 3.29 -35.60
CA ALA A 284 15.16 2.58 -34.33
C ALA A 284 15.22 3.57 -33.17
N LEU A 285 14.33 3.41 -32.20
CA LEU A 285 14.21 4.26 -31.01
C LEU A 285 14.31 3.41 -29.75
N SER A 286 14.92 3.96 -28.70
CA SER A 286 14.91 3.37 -27.37
C SER A 286 14.12 4.25 -26.41
N ILE A 287 13.17 3.66 -25.70
CA ILE A 287 12.42 4.31 -24.63
C ILE A 287 12.80 3.65 -23.30
N ALA A 288 13.11 4.46 -22.30
CA ALA A 288 13.54 3.99 -20.98
C ALA A 288 12.47 4.31 -19.93
N PHE A 289 11.81 3.28 -19.42
CA PHE A 289 10.84 3.42 -18.34
C PHE A 289 11.56 3.52 -16.99
N ARG A 290 11.39 4.65 -16.32
CA ARG A 290 11.93 4.89 -14.98
C ARG A 290 10.84 4.66 -13.92
N PRO A 291 11.18 4.09 -12.75
CA PRO A 291 10.25 4.02 -11.66
C PRO A 291 9.92 5.42 -11.12
N PHE A 292 8.69 5.61 -10.66
CA PHE A 292 8.32 6.70 -9.78
C PHE A 292 8.86 6.38 -8.39
N LEU A 293 9.60 7.31 -7.80
CA LEU A 293 10.15 7.15 -6.44
C LEU A 293 9.43 8.11 -5.50
N SER A 294 9.06 7.64 -4.32
CA SER A 294 8.49 8.44 -3.24
C SER A 294 9.46 8.48 -2.07
N PRO A 295 9.63 9.62 -1.40
CA PRO A 295 10.48 9.72 -0.23
C PRO A 295 9.80 9.04 0.97
N VAL A 296 10.52 8.11 1.59
CA VAL A 296 10.15 7.48 2.86
C VAL A 296 11.05 8.04 3.93
N THR A 297 10.47 8.68 4.94
CA THR A 297 11.21 9.27 6.06
C THR A 297 10.98 8.43 7.30
N PHE A 298 12.06 7.92 7.90
CA PHE A 298 12.02 7.27 9.19
C PHE A 298 12.24 8.32 10.28
N GLU A 299 11.38 8.30 11.30
CA GLU A 299 11.46 9.18 12.46
C GLU A 299 11.79 8.36 13.71
N GLU A 300 12.97 8.58 14.26
CA GLU A 300 13.45 7.95 15.48
C GLU A 300 12.90 8.64 16.71
N THR A 301 12.50 7.84 17.69
CA THR A 301 12.22 8.28 19.05
C THR A 301 12.76 7.29 20.07
N GLY A 302 13.18 7.81 21.22
CA GLY A 302 13.58 7.00 22.38
C GLY A 302 15.10 6.84 22.55
N LEU A 303 15.92 7.28 21.61
CA LEU A 303 17.37 7.37 21.80
C LEU A 303 17.79 8.70 22.45
N PRO A 304 18.91 8.72 23.18
CA PRO A 304 19.56 9.97 23.57
C PRO A 304 19.98 10.80 22.34
N ASN A 305 19.94 12.13 22.47
CA ASN A 305 20.29 13.03 21.37
C ASN A 305 21.74 12.77 20.89
N GLY A 306 21.90 12.59 19.58
CA GLY A 306 23.19 12.31 18.93
C GLY A 306 23.60 10.83 18.93
N THR A 307 22.82 9.93 19.53
CA THR A 307 23.07 8.49 19.39
C THR A 307 22.81 8.05 17.96
N ALA A 308 23.81 7.44 17.32
CA ALA A 308 23.65 6.93 15.96
C ALA A 308 22.69 5.73 15.91
N TRP A 309 21.87 5.66 14.88
CA TRP A 309 20.97 4.54 14.58
C TRP A 309 20.98 4.23 13.09
N THR A 310 20.72 2.96 12.78
CA THR A 310 20.83 2.43 11.42
C THR A 310 19.56 1.67 11.04
N ILE A 311 19.01 1.97 9.86
CA ILE A 311 17.99 1.16 9.18
C ILE A 311 18.70 0.18 8.25
N HIS A 312 18.30 -1.09 8.30
CA HIS A 312 18.80 -2.17 7.46
C HIS A 312 17.67 -2.69 6.59
N PHE A 313 17.84 -2.62 5.26
CA PHE A 313 16.89 -3.14 4.29
C PHE A 313 17.30 -4.54 3.80
N GLU A 314 16.33 -5.35 3.38
CA GLU A 314 16.57 -6.72 2.88
C GLU A 314 17.53 -6.78 1.67
N ASN A 315 17.56 -5.72 0.86
CA ASN A 315 18.46 -5.64 -0.29
C ASN A 315 19.92 -5.29 0.09
N GLY A 316 20.24 -5.16 1.38
CA GLY A 316 21.56 -4.82 1.90
C GLY A 316 21.84 -3.32 2.01
N THR A 317 20.88 -2.45 1.66
CA THR A 317 21.02 -1.00 1.85
C THR A 317 21.03 -0.67 3.34
N LEU A 318 21.94 0.22 3.75
CA LEU A 318 22.08 0.70 5.12
C LEU A 318 21.96 2.22 5.15
N LEU A 319 21.14 2.74 6.06
CA LEU A 319 20.98 4.18 6.28
C LEU A 319 21.30 4.49 7.73
N THR A 320 22.30 5.33 7.99
CA THR A 320 22.71 5.71 9.36
C THR A 320 22.53 7.19 9.60
N SER A 321 21.94 7.56 10.73
CA SER A 321 21.74 8.94 11.16
C SER A 321 22.11 9.11 12.64
N THR A 322 22.51 10.32 13.03
CA THR A 322 22.60 10.77 14.43
C THR A 322 21.51 11.79 14.78
N GLY A 323 20.74 12.23 13.78
CA GLY A 323 19.57 13.09 13.95
C GLY A 323 18.29 12.28 14.13
N PRO A 324 17.16 12.95 14.39
CA PRO A 324 15.88 12.27 14.65
C PRO A 324 15.24 11.65 13.40
N THR A 325 15.78 11.93 12.19
CA THR A 325 15.20 11.43 10.94
C THR A 325 16.26 10.94 9.95
N ILE A 326 15.86 10.04 9.06
CA ILE A 326 16.59 9.67 7.84
C ILE A 326 15.61 9.31 6.72
N SER A 327 15.95 9.60 5.47
CA SER A 327 15.03 9.38 4.33
C SER A 327 15.67 8.56 3.21
N ILE A 328 14.82 7.86 2.45
CA ILE A 328 15.19 7.12 1.25
C ILE A 328 14.09 7.19 0.20
N ASP A 329 14.48 7.35 -1.06
CA ASP A 329 13.56 7.31 -2.18
C ASP A 329 13.30 5.85 -2.60
N GLN A 330 12.04 5.44 -2.53
CA GLN A 330 11.62 4.06 -2.80
C GLN A 330 10.56 4.02 -3.91
N ALA A 331 10.60 2.98 -4.72
CA ALA A 331 9.56 2.72 -5.71
C ALA A 331 8.29 2.22 -5.03
N ASN A 332 7.16 2.17 -5.76
CA ASN A 332 5.95 1.55 -5.22
C ASN A 332 6.18 0.05 -4.96
N GLY A 333 5.84 -0.40 -3.76
CA GLY A 333 6.11 -1.77 -3.32
C GLY A 333 5.97 -1.94 -1.82
N SER A 334 6.08 -3.18 -1.38
CA SER A 334 6.15 -3.55 0.05
C SER A 334 7.60 -3.82 0.43
N TYR A 335 8.04 -3.21 1.52
CA TYR A 335 9.41 -3.28 2.01
C TYR A 335 9.44 -3.74 3.45
N ALA A 336 10.50 -4.44 3.82
CA ALA A 336 10.81 -4.79 5.20
C ALA A 336 12.13 -4.13 5.62
N TYR A 337 12.20 -3.77 6.89
CA TYR A 337 13.39 -3.18 7.49
C TYR A 337 13.62 -3.71 8.91
N THR A 338 14.89 -3.76 9.30
CA THR A 338 15.29 -3.91 10.71
C THR A 338 16.08 -2.69 11.14
N VAL A 339 16.23 -2.50 12.45
CA VAL A 339 16.83 -1.30 13.02
C VAL A 339 17.81 -1.64 14.13
N SER A 340 18.88 -0.86 14.26
CA SER A 340 19.85 -1.00 15.34
C SER A 340 20.31 0.36 15.84
N ALA A 341 20.53 0.48 17.14
CA ALA A 341 21.19 1.64 17.73
C ALA A 341 22.69 1.36 17.94
N ALA A 342 23.53 2.39 17.87
CA ALA A 342 24.95 2.29 18.21
C ALA A 342 25.16 1.94 19.70
N ASP A 343 24.25 2.40 20.58
CA ASP A 343 24.14 1.89 21.94
C ASP A 343 23.28 0.61 21.93
N GLY A 344 23.94 -0.54 22.00
CA GLY A 344 23.28 -1.86 22.01
C GLY A 344 22.41 -2.13 23.24
N SER A 345 22.32 -1.21 24.22
CA SER A 345 21.34 -1.31 25.29
C SER A 345 19.93 -0.87 24.87
N TYR A 346 19.80 -0.23 23.70
CA TYR A 346 18.53 0.14 23.07
C TYR A 346 18.18 -0.81 21.93
N GLY A 347 16.91 -1.13 21.79
CA GLY A 347 16.38 -1.92 20.69
C GLY A 347 15.02 -1.41 20.23
N SER A 348 14.71 -1.64 18.96
CA SER A 348 13.39 -1.43 18.39
C SER A 348 13.06 -2.64 17.52
N PRO A 349 11.80 -3.11 17.49
CA PRO A 349 11.38 -4.05 16.47
C PRO A 349 11.58 -3.41 15.09
N GLY A 350 11.98 -4.23 14.11
CA GLY A 350 11.86 -3.86 12.69
C GLY A 350 10.39 -3.82 12.26
N GLY A 351 10.15 -3.54 10.98
CA GLY A 351 8.79 -3.43 10.47
C GLY A 351 8.70 -3.67 8.97
N THR A 352 7.47 -3.56 8.47
CA THR A 352 7.16 -3.54 7.04
C THR A 352 6.35 -2.29 6.71
N TYR A 353 6.56 -1.74 5.53
CA TYR A 353 5.82 -0.58 5.04
C TYR A 353 5.52 -0.72 3.55
N ARG A 354 4.51 0.00 3.05
CA ARG A 354 4.11 -0.01 1.64
C ARG A 354 4.17 1.40 1.07
N VAL A 355 4.85 1.54 -0.06
CA VAL A 355 4.95 2.77 -0.83
C VAL A 355 3.93 2.74 -1.96
N ASP A 356 3.12 3.78 -2.06
CA ASP A 356 2.05 3.90 -3.05
C ASP A 356 1.99 5.32 -3.65
N GLY A 357 3.10 5.78 -4.21
CA GLY A 357 3.18 7.03 -4.97
C GLY A 357 3.12 8.35 -4.18
N ALA A 358 3.05 8.30 -2.84
CA ALA A 358 3.07 9.47 -1.97
C ALA A 358 4.19 9.40 -0.93
N PRO A 359 4.70 10.55 -0.44
CA PRO A 359 5.62 10.59 0.69
C PRO A 359 5.06 9.86 1.91
N LEU A 360 5.90 9.06 2.57
CA LEU A 360 5.53 8.27 3.74
C LEU A 360 6.45 8.58 4.92
N ALA A 361 5.89 8.63 6.12
CA ALA A 361 6.64 8.74 7.36
C ALA A 361 6.45 7.49 8.22
N GLU A 362 7.55 6.84 8.59
CA GLU A 362 7.59 5.61 9.38
C GLU A 362 8.23 5.88 10.74
N MET A 363 7.54 5.52 11.82
CA MET A 363 8.03 5.80 13.18
C MET A 363 8.83 4.62 13.73
N VAL A 364 10.06 4.87 14.19
CA VAL A 364 10.95 3.90 14.81
C VAL A 364 11.11 4.22 16.28
N ARG A 365 10.64 3.33 17.16
CA ARG A 365 10.62 3.56 18.62
C ARG A 365 11.65 2.67 19.31
N PHE A 366 12.77 3.27 19.70
CA PHE A 366 13.76 2.60 20.52
C PHE A 366 13.35 2.58 21.99
N THR A 367 13.54 1.43 22.61
CA THR A 367 13.30 1.24 24.04
C THR A 367 14.53 0.62 24.67
N ARG A 368 14.79 0.99 25.92
CA ARG A 368 15.83 0.40 26.76
C ARG A 368 15.16 -0.48 27.81
N PRO A 369 15.34 -1.81 27.79
CA PRO A 369 14.78 -2.67 28.81
C PRO A 369 15.26 -2.29 30.22
N MET A 370 14.32 -2.14 31.14
CA MET A 370 14.55 -1.87 32.56
C MET A 370 14.10 -3.07 33.38
N TYR A 371 14.80 -3.36 34.47
CA TYR A 371 14.53 -4.50 35.34
C TYR A 371 14.38 -4.05 36.79
N ASP A 372 13.37 -4.57 37.46
CA ASP A 372 13.17 -4.34 38.90
C ASP A 372 14.24 -5.07 39.71
N VAL A 373 15.09 -4.31 40.39
CA VAL A 373 16.14 -4.85 41.27
C VAL A 373 15.85 -4.42 42.70
N GLU A 374 15.63 -5.41 43.56
CA GLU A 374 15.39 -5.19 44.98
C GLU A 374 16.68 -5.42 45.77
N PHE A 375 17.06 -4.49 46.64
CA PHE A 375 18.22 -4.60 47.51
C PHE A 375 17.77 -4.81 48.95
N LEU A 376 18.13 -5.97 49.54
CA LEU A 376 17.71 -6.36 50.88
C LEU A 376 18.90 -6.32 51.86
N PRO A 377 18.85 -5.52 52.94
CA PRO A 377 19.88 -5.52 53.97
C PRO A 377 19.81 -6.80 54.82
N THR A 378 20.95 -7.42 55.08
CA THR A 378 21.08 -8.60 55.96
C THR A 378 22.22 -8.39 56.94
N GLY A 379 22.16 -9.01 58.13
CA GLY A 379 23.18 -8.84 59.18
C GLY A 379 23.05 -7.56 60.02
N VAL A 380 21.95 -6.82 59.86
CA VAL A 380 21.55 -5.67 60.68
C VAL A 380 20.16 -5.90 61.28
N ALA A 381 19.84 -5.21 62.38
CA ALA A 381 18.54 -5.33 63.02
C ALA A 381 17.43 -4.78 62.10
N ALA A 382 16.26 -5.44 62.09
CA ALA A 382 15.09 -4.94 61.36
C ALA A 382 14.76 -3.50 61.78
N GLY A 383 14.44 -2.65 60.82
CA GLY A 383 14.19 -1.23 61.08
C GLY A 383 15.44 -0.35 61.08
N THR A 384 16.65 -0.89 60.89
CA THR A 384 17.89 -0.09 60.85
C THR A 384 17.95 0.72 59.55
N PRO A 385 17.90 2.07 59.59
CA PRO A 385 17.95 2.87 58.39
C PRO A 385 19.31 2.77 57.69
N TRP A 386 19.30 2.64 56.37
CA TRP A 386 20.52 2.45 55.57
C TRP A 386 20.46 3.21 54.24
N TRP A 387 21.60 3.36 53.60
CA TRP A 387 21.73 3.98 52.28
C TRP A 387 22.38 3.03 51.29
N LEU A 388 22.02 3.17 50.03
CA LEU A 388 22.55 2.47 48.86
C LEU A 388 23.19 3.49 47.91
N ALA A 389 24.40 3.22 47.42
CA ALA A 389 24.99 3.97 46.33
C ALA A 389 25.44 3.02 45.22
N LEU A 390 25.01 3.33 44.00
CA LEU A 390 25.40 2.65 42.77
C LEU A 390 26.37 3.56 41.99
N THR A 391 27.22 2.96 41.16
CA THR A 391 28.11 3.74 40.28
C THR A 391 27.31 4.72 39.42
N GLY A 392 27.71 5.99 39.40
CA GLY A 392 27.06 7.03 38.59
C GLY A 392 25.68 7.48 39.07
N ARG A 393 25.21 7.03 40.26
CA ARG A 393 23.93 7.44 40.84
C ARG A 393 24.11 8.01 42.24
N ASN A 394 23.25 8.96 42.61
CA ASN A 394 23.19 9.49 43.96
C ASN A 394 22.75 8.43 44.97
N ARG A 395 23.02 8.69 46.25
CA ARG A 395 22.61 7.80 47.35
C ARG A 395 21.09 7.74 47.45
N THR A 396 20.56 6.53 47.50
CA THR A 396 19.17 6.24 47.85
C THR A 396 19.10 5.80 49.30
N ILE A 397 18.09 6.24 50.05
CA ILE A 397 17.98 5.97 51.49
C ILE A 397 16.74 5.10 51.73
N SER A 398 16.89 4.09 52.60
CA SER A 398 15.81 3.32 53.21
C SER A 398 15.63 3.80 54.66
N PRO A 399 14.71 4.74 54.92
CA PRO A 399 14.53 5.34 56.24
C PRO A 399 13.86 4.40 57.23
N ASP A 400 13.08 3.44 56.76
CA ASP A 400 12.40 2.39 57.53
C ASP A 400 13.26 1.13 57.70
N GLY A 401 14.42 1.07 57.05
CA GLY A 401 15.32 -0.08 57.08
C GLY A 401 14.85 -1.27 56.23
N GLY A 402 13.78 -1.10 55.44
CA GLY A 402 13.25 -2.09 54.51
C GLY A 402 14.08 -2.25 53.23
N PRO A 403 13.67 -3.15 52.32
CA PRO A 403 14.28 -3.31 51.01
C PRO A 403 14.15 -2.04 50.15
N LEU A 404 15.09 -1.83 49.22
CA LEU A 404 15.02 -0.78 48.20
C LEU A 404 14.85 -1.38 46.81
N ALA A 405 13.74 -1.08 46.14
CA ALA A 405 13.52 -1.45 44.73
C ALA A 405 13.96 -0.31 43.79
N LEU A 406 14.71 -0.66 42.74
CA LEU A 406 15.15 0.26 41.70
C LEU A 406 14.97 -0.39 40.32
N GLU A 407 14.40 0.35 39.37
CA GLU A 407 14.47 -0.02 37.96
C GLU A 407 15.87 0.28 37.42
N LEU A 408 16.56 -0.76 36.96
CA LEU A 408 17.91 -0.68 36.41
C LEU A 408 17.99 -1.40 35.06
N PRO A 409 18.67 -0.82 34.06
CA PRO A 409 18.96 -1.52 32.81
C PRO A 409 20.06 -2.57 33.01
N ASN A 410 20.25 -3.44 32.01
CA ASN A 410 21.37 -4.37 31.99
C ASN A 410 22.71 -3.63 32.14
N GLY A 411 23.58 -4.16 32.98
CA GLY A 411 24.85 -3.52 33.27
C GLY A 411 25.54 -4.08 34.51
N THR A 412 26.79 -3.68 34.70
CA THR A 412 27.56 -3.98 35.90
C THR A 412 27.58 -2.76 36.81
N TYR A 413 27.01 -2.88 37.99
CA TYR A 413 26.92 -1.80 38.97
C TYR A 413 27.81 -2.11 40.15
N ARG A 414 28.74 -1.20 40.48
CA ARG A 414 29.42 -1.25 41.77
C ARG A 414 28.46 -0.74 42.84
N VAL A 415 28.25 -1.56 43.86
CA VAL A 415 27.29 -1.33 44.94
C VAL A 415 28.04 -1.09 46.24
N THR A 416 27.72 0.02 46.89
CA THR A 416 28.16 0.30 48.27
C THR A 416 26.94 0.65 49.11
N ALA A 417 26.93 0.19 50.36
CA ALA A 417 25.85 0.46 51.28
C ALA A 417 26.36 0.59 52.72
N GLY A 418 25.64 1.33 53.54
CA GLY A 418 25.97 1.54 54.95
C GLY A 418 24.77 2.01 55.75
N SER A 419 24.80 1.81 57.07
CA SER A 419 23.76 2.36 57.92
C SER A 419 23.87 3.89 57.96
N ILE A 420 22.76 4.60 58.17
CA ILE A 420 22.76 6.08 58.20
C ILE A 420 23.67 6.62 59.30
N ASN A 421 23.67 5.97 60.46
CA ASN A 421 24.53 6.32 61.61
C ASN A 421 25.99 5.83 61.48
N GLY A 422 26.35 5.14 60.39
CA GLY A 422 27.71 4.69 60.11
C GLY A 422 28.20 3.49 60.94
N THR A 423 27.35 2.85 61.74
CA THR A 423 27.74 1.70 62.58
C THR A 423 27.94 0.39 61.80
N TYR A 424 27.30 0.25 60.64
CA TYR A 424 27.44 -0.89 59.75
C TYR A 424 27.80 -0.47 58.34
N ARG A 425 28.58 -1.30 57.65
CA ARG A 425 28.90 -1.16 56.23
C ARG A 425 28.75 -2.49 55.54
N SER A 426 28.29 -2.45 54.29
CA SER A 426 28.35 -3.58 53.38
C SER A 426 29.63 -3.52 52.56
N ASP A 427 30.19 -4.69 52.24
CA ASP A 427 31.36 -4.77 51.38
C ASP A 427 31.05 -4.22 49.99
N ASN A 428 32.05 -3.59 49.40
CA ASN A 428 31.94 -3.07 48.06
C ASN A 428 31.94 -4.22 47.05
N ARG A 429 30.84 -4.44 46.34
CA ARG A 429 30.69 -5.54 45.37
C ARG A 429 30.13 -5.04 44.04
N SER A 430 30.59 -5.63 42.94
CA SER A 430 30.02 -5.40 41.62
C SER A 430 28.96 -6.46 41.32
N TRP A 431 27.81 -6.02 40.84
CA TRP A 431 26.69 -6.88 40.47
C TRP A 431 26.33 -6.70 39.01
N VAL A 432 26.13 -7.81 38.31
CA VAL A 432 25.62 -7.82 36.93
C VAL A 432 24.10 -7.98 36.97
N ILE A 433 23.41 -7.03 36.36
CA ILE A 433 21.98 -7.11 36.03
C ILE A 433 21.88 -7.58 34.58
N ALA A 434 21.20 -8.72 34.37
CA ALA A 434 21.08 -9.36 33.06
C ALA A 434 19.69 -9.99 32.91
N GLY A 435 18.79 -9.29 32.22
CA GLY A 435 17.60 -9.88 31.59
C GLY A 435 16.40 -10.17 32.49
N LEU A 436 16.53 -10.13 33.82
CA LEU A 436 15.47 -10.44 34.76
C LEU A 436 15.54 -9.57 36.02
N GLY A 437 14.38 -9.29 36.61
CA GLY A 437 14.29 -8.69 37.93
C GLY A 437 14.95 -9.58 38.99
N ARG A 438 15.61 -8.97 39.98
CA ARG A 438 16.49 -9.70 40.90
C ARG A 438 16.49 -9.08 42.30
N THR A 439 16.42 -9.94 43.32
CA THR A 439 16.72 -9.52 44.70
C THR A 439 18.21 -9.74 45.01
N ILE A 440 18.89 -8.68 45.44
CA ILE A 440 20.29 -8.65 45.85
C ILE A 440 20.37 -8.53 47.37
N TYR A 441 20.94 -9.54 48.01
CA TYR A 441 21.20 -9.52 49.44
C TYR A 441 22.49 -8.75 49.73
N LEU A 442 22.38 -7.72 50.58
CA LEU A 442 23.48 -6.89 51.03
C LEU A 442 23.87 -7.32 52.45
N PRO A 443 24.95 -8.08 52.65
CA PRO A 443 25.43 -8.39 53.99
C PRO A 443 26.11 -7.15 54.59
N PHE A 444 25.63 -6.73 55.75
CA PHE A 444 26.19 -5.65 56.54
C PHE A 444 27.03 -6.23 57.67
N SER A 445 28.20 -5.66 57.87
CA SER A 445 29.09 -5.98 58.98
C SER A 445 29.31 -4.73 59.85
N PRO A 446 29.47 -4.88 61.18
CA PRO A 446 29.80 -3.75 62.05
C PRO A 446 31.13 -3.12 61.64
N VAL A 447 31.19 -1.79 61.62
CA VAL A 447 32.44 -1.06 61.41
C VAL A 447 33.33 -1.20 62.64
N ARG A 448 34.53 -1.74 62.45
CA ARG A 448 35.52 -1.95 63.51
C ARG A 448 36.71 -1.01 63.34
N PHE A 449 37.23 -0.53 64.44
CA PHE A 449 38.41 0.32 64.54
C PHE A 449 39.52 -0.44 65.25
N ASN A 450 40.73 -0.37 64.70
CA ASN A 450 41.88 -1.03 65.31
C ASN A 450 42.24 -0.30 66.60
N VAL A 451 42.26 -1.05 67.70
CA VAL A 451 42.86 -0.61 68.96
C VAL A 451 44.15 -1.39 69.15
N THR A 452 45.26 -0.68 69.29
CA THR A 452 46.60 -1.26 69.41
C THR A 452 47.18 -0.95 70.78
N TRP A 453 47.43 -2.00 71.56
CA TRP A 453 48.18 -1.90 72.80
C TRP A 453 49.65 -2.08 72.52
N VAL A 454 50.47 -1.18 73.06
CA VAL A 454 51.92 -1.17 72.89
C VAL A 454 52.56 -1.38 74.26
N ALA A 455 53.26 -2.49 74.42
CA ALA A 455 54.04 -2.80 75.60
C ALA A 455 55.39 -2.05 75.54
N GLU A 456 55.59 -1.12 76.47
CA GLU A 456 56.83 -0.35 76.64
C GLU A 456 57.59 -0.87 77.87
N GLY A 457 58.89 -1.12 77.72
CA GLY A 457 59.74 -1.56 78.84
C GLY A 457 59.71 -3.06 79.17
N LEU A 458 58.95 -3.86 78.39
CA LEU A 458 58.95 -5.32 78.49
C LEU A 458 59.99 -5.92 77.51
N PRO A 459 60.95 -6.76 77.95
CA PRO A 459 61.90 -7.41 77.07
C PRO A 459 61.23 -8.34 76.04
N ALA A 460 61.83 -8.48 74.85
CA ALA A 460 61.31 -9.36 73.80
C ALA A 460 61.24 -10.82 74.28
N GLY A 461 60.09 -11.47 74.10
CA GLY A 461 59.86 -12.87 74.49
C GLY A 461 59.27 -13.07 75.90
N VAL A 462 58.96 -12.00 76.64
CA VAL A 462 58.18 -12.09 77.88
C VAL A 462 56.68 -12.05 77.53
N ASP A 463 55.93 -13.04 78.00
CA ASP A 463 54.49 -13.13 77.78
C ASP A 463 53.73 -12.12 78.64
N TRP A 464 52.76 -11.45 78.02
CA TRP A 464 51.76 -10.64 78.70
C TRP A 464 50.37 -10.93 78.13
N SER A 465 49.34 -10.75 78.96
CA SER A 465 47.94 -10.98 78.60
C SER A 465 47.15 -9.68 78.65
N LEU A 466 46.22 -9.54 77.70
CA LEU A 466 45.21 -8.50 77.63
C LEU A 466 43.84 -9.16 77.71
N GLU A 467 43.13 -8.90 78.80
CA GLU A 467 41.72 -9.22 78.91
C GLU A 467 40.89 -7.99 78.53
N ILE A 468 40.06 -8.10 77.48
CA ILE A 468 39.18 -7.02 77.05
C ILE A 468 37.87 -7.57 76.48
N GLY A 469 36.74 -7.05 76.98
CA GLY A 469 35.41 -7.48 76.51
C GLY A 469 35.16 -9.00 76.66
N GLY A 470 35.70 -9.62 77.72
CA GLY A 470 35.59 -11.05 77.99
C GLY A 470 36.48 -11.96 77.13
N ARG A 471 37.41 -11.38 76.35
CA ARG A 471 38.43 -12.11 75.59
C ARG A 471 39.77 -11.97 76.27
N ASN A 472 40.48 -13.06 76.47
CA ASN A 472 41.87 -13.06 76.92
C ASN A 472 42.79 -13.27 75.72
N LEU A 473 43.68 -12.31 75.47
CA LEU A 473 44.66 -12.33 74.38
C LEU A 473 46.04 -12.39 74.99
N THR A 474 46.84 -13.41 74.66
CA THR A 474 48.24 -13.49 75.08
C THR A 474 49.14 -12.99 73.96
N GLY A 475 50.17 -12.23 74.32
CA GLY A 475 51.16 -11.68 73.40
C GLY A 475 52.57 -11.87 73.94
N SER A 476 53.44 -12.43 73.10
CA SER A 476 54.91 -12.46 73.30
C SER A 476 55.62 -11.35 72.50
N THR A 477 54.84 -10.57 71.73
CA THR A 477 55.28 -9.44 70.92
C THR A 477 54.97 -8.11 71.63
N PRO A 478 55.69 -7.01 71.29
CA PRO A 478 55.50 -5.71 71.93
C PRO A 478 54.17 -5.04 71.58
N THR A 479 53.35 -5.61 70.69
CA THR A 479 52.07 -5.01 70.30
C THR A 479 50.97 -6.05 70.10
N VAL A 480 49.78 -5.76 70.63
CA VAL A 480 48.54 -6.52 70.37
C VAL A 480 47.54 -5.57 69.71
N THR A 481 46.94 -5.97 68.58
CA THR A 481 45.92 -5.15 67.89
C THR A 481 44.61 -5.91 67.78
N LEU A 482 43.50 -5.26 68.14
CA LEU A 482 42.15 -5.80 68.07
C LEU A 482 41.19 -4.82 67.40
N GLY A 483 40.38 -5.31 66.45
CA GLY A 483 39.31 -4.51 65.84
C GLY A 483 38.05 -4.50 66.72
N LEU A 484 37.74 -3.34 67.31
CA LEU A 484 36.59 -3.11 68.19
C LEU A 484 35.58 -2.15 67.53
N VAL A 485 34.29 -2.34 67.80
CA VAL A 485 33.25 -1.38 67.37
C VAL A 485 33.26 -0.15 68.29
N ASN A 486 32.50 0.89 67.96
CA ASN A 486 32.35 2.04 68.85
C ASN A 486 31.76 1.60 70.20
N GLY A 487 32.39 2.02 71.28
CA GLY A 487 32.01 1.58 72.62
C GLY A 487 33.10 1.88 73.66
N SER A 488 32.77 1.64 74.93
CA SER A 488 33.71 1.74 76.04
C SER A 488 33.98 0.34 76.57
N TYR A 489 35.26 -0.08 76.53
CA TYR A 489 35.67 -1.42 76.88
C TYR A 489 36.60 -1.38 78.08
N PRO A 490 36.20 -1.94 79.23
CA PRO A 490 37.15 -2.17 80.30
C PRO A 490 38.17 -3.21 79.85
N TYR A 491 39.44 -2.98 80.19
CA TYR A 491 40.53 -3.89 79.90
C TYR A 491 41.38 -4.11 81.16
N ARG A 492 42.00 -5.28 81.23
CA ARG A 492 42.95 -5.68 82.27
C ARG A 492 44.18 -6.29 81.62
N ILE A 493 45.35 -5.98 82.17
CA ILE A 493 46.65 -6.42 81.66
C ILE A 493 47.39 -7.13 82.76
N GLU A 494 47.96 -8.28 82.44
CA GLU A 494 48.87 -9.01 83.31
C GLU A 494 50.15 -9.34 82.54
N ALA A 495 51.29 -9.38 83.22
CA ALA A 495 52.54 -9.90 82.66
C ALA A 495 52.99 -11.12 83.45
N ALA A 496 53.63 -12.07 82.76
CA ALA A 496 54.23 -13.22 83.41
C ALA A 496 55.58 -12.84 84.06
N GLY A 497 55.83 -13.31 85.29
CA GLY A 497 57.14 -13.20 85.94
C GLY A 497 57.31 -11.98 86.86
N ALA A 498 58.46 -11.30 86.77
CA ALA A 498 58.88 -10.24 87.68
C ALA A 498 58.62 -8.82 87.12
N PHE A 499 57.58 -8.64 86.30
CA PHE A 499 57.22 -7.35 85.71
C PHE A 499 55.76 -7.02 86.01
N ASP A 500 55.51 -5.82 86.54
CA ASP A 500 54.17 -5.31 86.79
C ASP A 500 53.80 -4.21 85.77
N PRO A 501 52.58 -4.24 85.20
CA PRO A 501 52.10 -3.15 84.37
C PRO A 501 51.78 -1.93 85.24
N GLY A 502 52.37 -0.78 84.90
CA GLY A 502 52.12 0.49 85.58
C GLY A 502 50.66 0.92 85.59
N ASN A 503 49.92 0.56 84.54
CA ASN A 503 48.47 0.73 84.42
C ASN A 503 47.83 -0.62 84.02
N GLY A 504 47.76 -1.56 84.97
CA GLY A 504 47.23 -2.92 84.76
C GLY A 504 45.73 -3.02 84.49
N SER A 505 44.97 -1.92 84.57
CA SER A 505 43.55 -1.89 84.18
C SER A 505 43.09 -0.50 83.76
N GLY A 506 42.04 -0.43 82.94
CA GLY A 506 41.50 0.84 82.45
C GLY A 506 40.27 0.66 81.56
N VAL A 507 39.80 1.76 80.95
CA VAL A 507 38.73 1.74 79.94
C VAL A 507 39.23 2.36 78.65
N VAL A 508 39.14 1.63 77.55
CA VAL A 508 39.38 2.17 76.21
C VAL A 508 38.04 2.54 75.58
N VAL A 509 37.91 3.81 75.22
CA VAL A 509 36.79 4.35 74.45
C VAL A 509 37.17 4.35 72.98
N VAL A 510 36.40 3.65 72.16
CA VAL A 510 36.52 3.61 70.70
C VAL A 510 35.43 4.50 70.12
N ALA A 511 35.84 5.58 69.45
CA ALA A 511 34.93 6.61 68.94
C ALA A 511 35.31 6.99 67.50
N GLY A 512 35.07 6.09 66.56
CA GLY A 512 35.13 6.37 65.12
C GLY A 512 36.51 6.34 64.47
N HIS A 513 37.57 6.05 65.23
CA HIS A 513 38.96 6.11 64.77
C HIS A 513 39.81 5.04 65.44
N ALA A 514 40.91 4.63 64.79
CA ALA A 514 41.90 3.74 65.39
C ALA A 514 42.53 4.41 66.62
N ARG A 515 42.86 3.61 67.63
CA ARG A 515 43.39 4.11 68.91
C ARG A 515 44.60 3.31 69.33
N SER A 516 45.61 3.99 69.90
CA SER A 516 46.73 3.32 70.56
C SER A 516 46.66 3.52 72.07
N VAL A 517 47.00 2.48 72.82
CA VAL A 517 47.08 2.49 74.29
C VAL A 517 48.48 2.03 74.67
N GLY A 518 49.31 2.94 75.17
CA GLY A 518 50.65 2.61 75.68
C GLY A 518 50.56 2.01 77.08
N VAL A 519 51.31 0.93 77.31
CA VAL A 519 51.34 0.18 78.57
C VAL A 519 52.79 0.03 78.99
N ARG A 520 53.19 0.74 80.03
CA ARG A 520 54.56 0.66 80.57
C ARG A 520 54.65 -0.44 81.61
N PHE A 521 55.67 -1.29 81.52
CA PHE A 521 55.97 -2.35 82.47
C PHE A 521 57.19 -2.00 83.33
N PHE A 522 57.16 -2.36 84.61
CA PHE A 522 58.22 -2.10 85.58
C PHE A 522 58.71 -3.42 86.19
N ALA A 523 60.03 -3.57 86.38
CA ALA A 523 60.59 -4.75 87.04
C ALA A 523 60.34 -4.69 88.56
N VAL A 524 59.85 -5.78 89.14
CA VAL A 524 59.60 -5.94 90.58
C VAL A 524 60.93 -6.29 91.27
N PRO A 525 61.43 -5.50 92.25
CA PRO A 525 62.68 -5.78 92.95
C PRO A 525 62.58 -7.07 93.79
N ARG A 526 63.54 -8.00 93.62
CA ARG A 526 63.67 -9.19 94.48
C ARG A 526 64.19 -8.77 95.86
N GLY A 527 63.37 -8.86 96.90
CA GLY A 527 63.83 -8.81 98.29
C GLY A 527 64.58 -10.10 98.66
N SER A 528 65.88 -9.98 98.92
CA SER A 528 66.74 -11.05 99.45
C SER A 528 66.87 -10.99 100.98
N PRO A 529 67.21 -12.10 101.66
CA PRO A 529 66.77 -12.41 103.02
C PRO A 529 67.74 -12.02 104.15
N GLY A 530 67.17 -11.84 105.35
CA GLY A 530 67.82 -12.03 106.67
C GLY A 530 68.44 -10.78 107.33
N PRO A 531 68.71 -10.78 108.66
CA PRO A 531 68.73 -11.93 109.57
C PRO A 531 67.91 -11.76 110.88
N THR A 532 67.64 -12.89 111.54
CA THR A 532 67.33 -13.03 112.98
C THR A 532 68.63 -13.50 113.71
N PRO A 533 68.77 -13.62 115.05
CA PRO A 533 67.79 -13.47 116.16
C PRO A 533 68.30 -12.85 117.52
N LEU A 534 67.34 -12.56 118.45
CA LEU A 534 67.37 -12.68 119.95
C LEU A 534 68.38 -11.83 120.78
N GLU A 535 68.13 -11.21 121.94
CA GLU A 535 67.08 -11.23 123.00
C GLU A 535 67.23 -10.00 123.95
N LEU A 536 66.16 -9.75 124.71
CA LEU A 536 66.10 -9.21 126.10
C LEU A 536 66.28 -7.69 126.36
N SER A 537 65.12 -7.04 126.48
CA SER A 537 64.59 -6.42 127.71
C SER A 537 65.37 -5.30 128.43
N GLY A 538 64.69 -4.16 128.63
CA GLY A 538 64.88 -3.40 129.86
C GLY A 538 64.59 -1.90 129.82
N VAL A 539 63.33 -1.54 130.12
CA VAL A 539 62.90 -0.37 130.93
C VAL A 539 63.16 1.04 130.35
N ALA A 540 62.17 1.71 129.75
CA ALA A 540 61.12 2.56 130.36
C ALA A 540 61.65 3.96 130.81
N LEU A 541 60.91 5.08 130.76
CA LEU A 541 59.58 5.34 131.33
C LEU A 541 59.18 6.83 131.07
N LEU A 542 57.85 7.12 131.06
CA LEU A 542 57.15 8.37 131.52
C LEU A 542 56.89 9.54 130.52
N LEU A 543 55.70 10.14 130.34
CA LEU A 543 54.33 10.05 130.94
C LEU A 543 53.23 10.82 130.11
N ILE A 544 52.00 10.23 130.03
CA ILE A 544 50.61 10.73 130.36
C ILE A 544 49.99 11.93 129.59
N ALA A 545 48.68 12.07 129.26
CA ALA A 545 47.35 11.50 129.62
C ALA A 545 46.37 11.71 128.43
N GLY A 546 45.17 11.13 128.26
CA GLY A 546 44.27 10.23 129.03
C GLY A 546 43.11 9.80 128.08
N ALA A 547 42.71 8.52 128.02
CA ALA A 547 41.61 7.89 128.76
C ALA A 547 40.19 8.38 128.37
N LEU A 548 39.10 7.60 128.24
CA LEU A 548 38.76 6.16 128.12
C LEU A 548 37.21 6.08 128.13
N GLY A 549 36.61 5.01 127.58
CA GLY A 549 35.20 4.61 127.80
C GLY A 549 34.52 4.08 126.53
N ALA A 550 34.62 2.79 126.17
CA ALA A 550 33.82 1.63 126.63
C ALA A 550 32.31 1.78 126.36
N ALA A 551 31.51 0.78 125.96
CA ALA A 551 31.64 -0.54 125.36
C ALA A 551 30.20 -1.02 125.03
N ALA A 552 30.10 -2.10 124.25
CA ALA A 552 29.04 -3.13 124.32
C ALA A 552 27.73 -3.00 123.49
N ALA A 553 27.55 -4.03 122.66
CA ALA A 553 26.42 -4.98 122.66
C ALA A 553 25.25 -4.86 121.65
N VAL A 554 25.21 -5.89 120.80
CA VAL A 554 24.07 -6.83 120.56
C VAL A 554 22.81 -6.35 119.80
N HIS A 555 22.78 -6.76 118.53
CA HIS A 555 21.81 -7.68 117.90
C HIS A 555 20.27 -7.43 117.96
N ARG A 556 19.67 -7.45 116.76
CA ARG A 556 18.26 -7.78 116.38
C ARG A 556 17.19 -6.78 116.85
N ARG A 557 16.11 -6.46 116.11
CA ARG A 557 15.39 -7.14 115.02
C ARG A 557 14.42 -6.12 114.38
N ARG A 558 14.09 -6.33 113.10
CA ARG A 558 12.88 -5.91 112.34
C ARG A 558 11.69 -5.33 113.14
N ARG A 559 11.05 -4.26 112.61
CA ARG A 559 9.75 -4.29 111.88
C ARG A 559 9.14 -2.88 111.72
N ARG A 560 8.49 -2.69 110.54
CA ARG A 560 7.35 -1.79 110.22
C ARG A 560 7.66 -0.28 110.27
N SER A 561 7.07 0.61 109.49
CA SER A 561 6.09 0.62 108.39
C SER A 561 6.04 2.08 107.92
N GLY A 562 5.55 2.36 106.70
CA GLY A 562 5.19 3.71 106.26
C GLY A 562 5.46 3.89 104.77
N GLU A 563 4.53 3.49 103.89
CA GLU A 563 3.56 4.41 103.24
C GLU A 563 4.22 5.14 102.04
N LEU A 564 3.62 5.31 100.85
CA LEU A 564 2.24 5.21 100.40
C LEU A 564 2.20 5.08 98.85
N ARG A 565 1.26 4.25 98.36
CA ARG A 565 0.35 4.43 97.20
C ARG A 565 0.89 4.97 95.86
N THR A 566 0.97 4.16 94.80
CA THR A 566 -0.10 3.65 93.89
C THR A 566 -0.81 4.70 93.05
N THR A 567 -0.74 4.57 91.73
CA THR A 567 -1.91 4.35 90.86
C THR A 567 -1.47 3.70 89.54
N GLY A 568 -2.17 2.64 89.17
CA GLY A 568 -2.17 2.05 87.84
C GLY A 568 -3.54 1.43 87.57
N LYS A 569 -3.81 1.18 86.27
CA LYS A 569 -5.03 0.62 85.66
C LYS A 569 -6.21 1.61 85.55
N GLY A 570 -7.04 1.57 84.52
CA GLY A 570 -7.21 0.62 83.43
C GLY A 570 -8.49 0.97 82.65
N ALA A 571 -8.60 0.42 81.45
CA ALA A 571 -9.55 0.71 80.38
C ALA A 571 -11.04 0.49 80.66
N ARG A 572 -11.93 1.19 79.92
CA ARG A 572 -12.74 0.68 78.77
C ARG A 572 -13.89 1.63 78.41
N GLY A 573 -14.12 1.81 77.11
CA GLY A 573 -15.33 2.39 76.54
C GLY A 573 -15.24 2.57 75.00
N ARG A 574 -15.81 1.63 74.23
CA ARG A 574 -16.18 1.73 72.79
C ARG A 574 -17.43 2.63 72.63
N PRO A 575 -17.91 3.11 71.44
CA PRO A 575 -17.85 2.52 70.08
C PRO A 575 -17.57 3.57 68.93
N PRO A 576 -17.76 3.26 67.60
CA PRO A 576 -17.10 3.88 66.41
C PRO A 576 -18.04 4.91 65.69
N PRO A 577 -17.95 5.29 64.37
CA PRO A 577 -17.03 4.97 63.25
C PRO A 577 -16.61 6.17 62.34
N GLY A 578 -15.84 5.91 61.26
CA GLY A 578 -15.86 6.77 60.06
C GLY A 578 -14.54 6.89 59.27
N LEU A 579 -14.54 6.33 58.05
CA LEU A 579 -14.03 6.86 56.75
C LEU A 579 -12.80 7.80 56.76
N GLY A 580 -11.78 7.69 55.91
CA GLY A 580 -11.57 6.93 54.68
C GLY A 580 -10.57 7.70 53.80
N ARG A 581 -9.61 6.99 53.18
CA ARG A 581 -9.12 7.16 51.80
C ARG A 581 -8.07 6.12 51.51
#